data_AF-A0A3R9FRG8-F1
#
_entry.id   AF-A0A3R9FRG8-F1
#
_cell.length_a   1.000
_cell.length_b   1.000
_cell.length_c   1.000
_cell.angle_alpha   90.00
_cell.angle_beta   90.00
_cell.angle_gamma   90.00
#
_symmetry.space_group_name_H-M   'P 1'
#
loop_
_entity.id
_entity.type
_entity.pdbx_description
1 polymer ?
#
loop_
_entity_poly.entity_id
_entity_poly.type
_entity_poly.pdbx_seq_one_letter_code
_entity_poly.pdbx_strand_id
1 'polypeptide(L)'
;MNYNLLWYLWIIWASALLVYSLSWATTLLLIHQHRGLLMAVASAIFTWLAFRKSTLNKEIAMFKRKENPRQPGAPLNYTSPVPPSSASLMDGEFEESVSAATVVSVASAPATGTTTIPDTCTIVGEISAAGDIHITGSVNGKVNSEKTVFVQKDGRVEGEIRAQRTEISGELKGLCCSREVAINANGFMDGTIECESLSINQQGKFYGQSKPYKTEREQESNVVKSFAEPVIAPSQDFHLRDTAQ
;
A
#
# COMPACT_ATOMS: atom_id res chain seq x y z
N MET A 1 -0.72 50.10 26.60
CA MET A 1 -1.06 48.67 26.39
C MET A 1 -2.41 48.40 27.03
N ASN A 2 -3.31 47.67 26.36
CA ASN A 2 -4.67 47.44 26.85
C ASN A 2 -4.74 46.21 27.78
N TYR A 3 -4.64 46.46 29.09
CA TYR A 3 -4.76 45.44 30.15
C TYR A 3 -6.09 44.66 30.09
N ASN A 4 -7.14 45.25 29.53
CA ASN A 4 -8.45 44.63 29.36
C ASN A 4 -8.40 43.30 28.58
N LEU A 5 -7.52 43.17 27.57
CA LEU A 5 -7.42 41.96 26.77
C LEU A 5 -6.90 40.75 27.59
N LEU A 6 -5.98 41.02 28.52
CA LEU A 6 -5.43 39.99 29.40
C LEU A 6 -6.49 39.49 30.39
N TRP A 7 -7.37 40.37 30.86
CA TRP A 7 -8.47 40.02 31.77
C TRP A 7 -9.51 39.12 31.08
N TYR A 8 -9.86 39.41 29.82
CA TYR A 8 -10.71 38.51 29.02
C TYR A 8 -10.07 37.14 28.81
N LEU A 9 -8.75 37.07 28.55
CA LEU A 9 -8.04 35.80 28.40
C LEU A 9 -8.07 34.96 29.69
N TRP A 10 -7.92 35.61 30.85
CA TRP A 10 -8.06 34.96 32.16
C TRP A 10 -9.49 34.47 32.43
N ILE A 11 -10.52 35.23 32.06
CA ILE A 11 -11.92 34.80 32.19
C ILE A 11 -12.23 33.62 31.27
N ILE A 12 -11.71 33.61 30.04
CA ILE A 12 -11.85 32.49 29.10
C ILE A 12 -11.16 31.23 29.66
N TRP A 13 -9.96 31.36 30.22
CA TRP A 13 -9.27 30.24 30.87
C TRP A 13 -10.02 29.74 32.12
N ALA A 14 -10.48 30.64 32.99
CA ALA A 14 -11.25 30.29 34.17
C ALA A 14 -12.59 29.64 33.82
N SER A 15 -13.28 30.10 32.78
CA SER A 15 -14.53 29.51 32.30
C SER A 15 -14.30 28.13 31.69
N ALA A 16 -13.22 27.93 30.92
CA ALA A 16 -12.84 26.60 30.42
C ALA A 16 -12.51 25.62 31.55
N LEU A 17 -11.82 26.07 32.61
CA LEU A 17 -11.49 25.26 33.78
C LEU A 17 -12.73 24.97 34.65
N LEU A 18 -13.67 25.92 34.73
CA LEU A 18 -14.97 25.74 35.37
C LEU A 18 -15.84 24.76 34.58
N VAL A 19 -15.88 24.84 33.24
CA VAL A 19 -16.54 23.85 32.38
C VAL A 19 -15.88 22.48 32.50
N TYR A 20 -14.55 22.40 32.60
CA TYR A 20 -13.84 21.13 32.79
C TYR A 20 -14.15 20.48 34.15
N SER A 21 -14.16 21.27 35.23
CA SER A 21 -14.52 20.77 36.57
C SER A 21 -16.02 20.41 36.70
N LEU A 22 -16.92 21.17 36.08
CA LEU A 22 -18.33 20.78 35.93
C LEU A 22 -18.50 19.55 35.02
N SER A 23 -17.67 19.36 33.99
CA SER A 23 -17.70 18.16 33.13
C SER A 23 -17.27 16.92 33.91
N TRP A 24 -16.26 17.05 34.78
CA TRP A 24 -15.84 15.98 35.69
C TRP A 24 -16.90 15.64 36.76
N ALA A 25 -17.66 16.63 37.24
CA ALA A 25 -18.77 16.41 38.17
C ALA A 25 -20.04 15.84 37.48
N THR A 26 -20.37 16.32 36.28
CA THR A 26 -21.55 15.87 35.52
C THR A 26 -21.36 14.49 34.91
N THR A 27 -20.14 14.08 34.54
CA THR A 27 -19.87 12.68 34.14
C THR A 27 -20.17 11.69 35.27
N LEU A 28 -19.82 12.01 36.53
CA LEU A 28 -20.20 11.20 37.69
C LEU A 28 -21.72 11.10 37.93
N LEU A 29 -22.48 12.15 37.62
CA LEU A 29 -23.95 12.14 37.67
C LEU A 29 -24.58 11.39 36.48
N LEU A 30 -24.03 11.55 35.28
CA LEU A 30 -24.50 10.88 34.05
C LEU A 30 -24.31 9.35 34.13
N ILE A 31 -23.25 8.91 34.83
CA ILE A 31 -22.98 7.50 35.15
C ILE A 31 -24.13 6.86 35.94
N HIS A 32 -24.96 7.60 36.67
CA HIS A 32 -26.12 7.02 37.36
C HIS A 32 -27.37 6.94 36.47
N GLN A 33 -27.58 7.90 35.57
CA GLN A 33 -28.77 8.00 34.71
C GLN A 33 -28.69 7.07 33.48
N HIS A 34 -27.53 6.96 32.82
CA HIS A 34 -27.37 6.29 31.51
C HIS A 34 -26.56 4.98 31.54
N ARG A 35 -26.58 4.24 32.67
CA ARG A 35 -25.94 2.92 32.81
C ARG A 35 -26.30 1.94 31.70
N GLY A 36 -27.56 1.95 31.24
CA GLY A 36 -28.03 1.06 30.18
C GLY A 36 -27.50 1.40 28.79
N LEU A 37 -27.41 2.68 28.43
CA LEU A 37 -27.10 3.10 27.06
C LEU A 37 -25.63 2.79 26.70
N LEU A 38 -24.69 3.12 27.59
CA LEU A 38 -23.27 2.85 27.37
C LEU A 38 -22.97 1.34 27.31
N MET A 39 -23.62 0.54 28.16
CA MET A 39 -23.49 -0.92 28.12
C MET A 39 -24.13 -1.51 26.87
N ALA A 40 -25.27 -0.98 26.40
CA ALA A 40 -25.90 -1.38 25.15
C ALA A 40 -24.99 -1.10 23.95
N VAL A 41 -24.46 0.13 23.82
CA VAL A 41 -23.53 0.51 22.74
C VAL A 41 -22.24 -0.31 22.79
N ALA A 42 -21.65 -0.51 23.98
CA ALA A 42 -20.48 -1.36 24.14
C ALA A 42 -20.77 -2.82 23.76
N SER A 43 -21.94 -3.37 24.12
CA SER A 43 -22.35 -4.72 23.74
C SER A 43 -22.63 -4.85 22.25
N ALA A 44 -23.17 -3.82 21.59
CA ALA A 44 -23.38 -3.78 20.14
C ALA A 44 -22.05 -3.72 19.38
N ILE A 45 -21.09 -2.91 19.83
CA ILE A 45 -19.74 -2.86 19.27
C ILE A 45 -19.01 -4.20 19.50
N PHE A 46 -19.11 -4.78 20.70
CA PHE A 46 -18.46 -6.05 21.02
C PHE A 46 -19.07 -7.22 20.24
N THR A 47 -20.39 -7.29 20.11
CA THR A 47 -21.06 -8.31 19.28
C THR A 47 -20.76 -8.11 17.79
N TRP A 48 -20.65 -6.88 17.29
CA TRP A 48 -20.24 -6.61 15.91
C TRP A 48 -18.78 -7.01 15.64
N LEU A 49 -17.86 -6.69 16.56
CA LEU A 49 -16.46 -7.13 16.49
C LEU A 49 -16.33 -8.65 16.61
N ALA A 50 -17.07 -9.28 17.52
CA ALA A 50 -17.11 -10.73 17.67
C ALA A 50 -17.73 -11.42 16.44
N PHE A 51 -18.77 -10.84 15.83
CA PHE A 51 -19.37 -11.33 14.60
C PHE A 51 -18.39 -11.21 13.43
N ARG A 52 -17.77 -10.04 13.22
CA ARG A 52 -16.74 -9.79 12.20
C ARG A 52 -15.52 -10.70 12.35
N LYS A 53 -15.15 -11.06 13.59
CA LYS A 53 -14.09 -12.03 13.89
C LYS A 53 -14.56 -13.49 13.72
N SER A 54 -15.83 -13.79 14.02
CA SER A 54 -16.41 -15.13 13.88
C SER A 54 -16.68 -15.49 12.42
N THR A 55 -17.00 -14.52 11.56
CA THR A 55 -17.12 -14.70 10.10
C THR A 55 -15.80 -15.01 9.40
N LEU A 56 -14.65 -14.89 10.08
CA LEU A 56 -13.32 -15.28 9.58
C LEU A 56 -12.80 -16.60 10.17
N ASN A 57 -13.44 -17.15 11.21
CA ASN A 57 -12.93 -18.29 11.98
C ASN A 57 -13.82 -19.54 11.88
N LYS A 58 -14.65 -19.68 10.84
CA LYS A 58 -15.68 -20.75 10.73
C LYS A 58 -15.38 -21.92 9.79
N GLU A 59 -14.23 -21.94 9.12
CA GLU A 59 -13.72 -23.12 8.43
C GLU A 59 -12.29 -23.46 8.87
N ILE A 60 -12.12 -24.13 10.02
CA ILE A 60 -11.31 -25.36 10.16
C ILE A 60 -11.90 -26.16 11.34
N ALA A 61 -12.94 -26.94 11.09
CA ALA A 61 -13.45 -27.92 12.06
C ALA A 61 -13.63 -29.28 11.39
N MET A 62 -12.92 -30.28 11.92
CA MET A 62 -12.90 -31.70 11.53
C MET A 62 -12.21 -32.08 10.21
N PHE A 63 -11.08 -32.79 10.33
CA PHE A 63 -11.10 -34.22 9.98
C PHE A 63 -10.15 -35.04 10.87
N LYS A 64 -10.70 -35.69 11.89
CA LYS A 64 -9.98 -36.60 12.78
C LYS A 64 -9.94 -38.00 12.16
N ARG A 65 -8.92 -38.33 11.37
CA ARG A 65 -8.73 -39.72 10.87
C ARG A 65 -7.92 -40.54 11.87
N LYS A 66 -8.52 -41.63 12.34
CA LYS A 66 -8.01 -42.49 13.43
C LYS A 66 -7.34 -43.77 12.88
N GLU A 67 -6.01 -43.76 12.88
CA GLU A 67 -5.06 -44.78 13.39
C GLU A 67 -5.19 -46.31 13.07
N ASN A 68 -4.00 -46.95 13.03
CA ASN A 68 -3.68 -48.39 13.31
C ASN A 68 -3.47 -49.35 12.09
N PRO A 69 -2.78 -50.51 12.23
CA PRO A 69 -1.32 -50.70 12.45
C PRO A 69 -0.61 -51.58 11.38
N ARG A 70 0.74 -51.52 11.33
CA ARG A 70 1.68 -52.68 11.48
C ARG A 70 3.16 -52.31 11.21
N GLN A 71 3.98 -52.37 12.25
CA GLN A 71 5.40 -52.72 12.24
C GLN A 71 5.53 -54.29 12.26
N PRO A 72 6.71 -54.95 12.13
CA PRO A 72 8.06 -54.50 12.52
C PRO A 72 9.26 -54.89 11.61
N GLY A 73 10.45 -54.35 11.96
CA GLY A 73 11.74 -54.68 11.36
C GLY A 73 12.87 -53.74 11.78
N ALA A 74 13.38 -53.89 13.01
CA ALA A 74 14.48 -53.11 13.62
C ALA A 74 15.87 -53.76 13.30
N PRO A 75 17.05 -53.29 13.79
CA PRO A 75 17.28 -52.23 14.78
C PRO A 75 18.50 -51.27 14.61
N LEU A 76 18.41 -50.14 15.33
CA LEU A 76 19.46 -49.44 16.13
C LEU A 76 20.90 -49.27 15.58
N ASN A 77 21.39 -48.01 15.60
CA ASN A 77 22.30 -47.58 16.68
C ASN A 77 22.31 -46.06 16.93
N TYR A 78 22.48 -45.65 18.19
CA TYR A 78 22.70 -44.27 18.64
C TYR A 78 24.22 -44.01 18.82
N THR A 79 24.63 -42.73 18.95
CA THR A 79 25.50 -42.19 20.03
C THR A 79 26.23 -40.89 19.63
N SER A 80 26.09 -39.82 20.43
CA SER A 80 27.05 -38.69 20.52
C SER A 80 28.13 -39.02 21.57
N PRO A 81 29.39 -38.56 21.47
CA PRO A 81 29.84 -37.44 22.33
C PRO A 81 31.07 -36.63 21.81
N VAL A 82 31.88 -36.06 22.73
CA VAL A 82 32.75 -34.86 22.59
C VAL A 82 34.29 -35.21 22.61
N PRO A 83 35.26 -34.47 23.23
CA PRO A 83 36.61 -34.12 22.68
C PRO A 83 37.77 -35.06 23.16
N PRO A 84 39.11 -34.78 23.06
CA PRO A 84 39.85 -33.53 22.71
C PRO A 84 41.23 -33.58 21.96
N SER A 85 41.76 -32.38 21.64
CA SER A 85 43.16 -31.89 21.67
C SER A 85 44.38 -32.58 21.00
N SER A 86 45.31 -31.70 20.58
CA SER A 86 46.79 -31.82 20.49
C SER A 86 47.48 -32.65 19.38
N ALA A 87 47.93 -31.94 18.34
CA ALA A 87 49.31 -31.96 17.80
C ALA A 87 49.51 -30.64 17.00
N SER A 88 50.24 -29.62 17.48
CA SER A 88 51.68 -29.39 17.20
C SER A 88 52.07 -29.63 15.74
N LEU A 89 52.12 -28.60 14.87
CA LEU A 89 53.15 -27.55 14.71
C LEU A 89 54.29 -27.95 13.75
N MET A 90 54.76 -26.96 12.97
CA MET A 90 55.90 -26.97 12.04
C MET A 90 55.69 -27.78 10.74
N ASP A 91 56.24 -27.40 9.58
CA ASP A 91 56.65 -26.10 9.01
C ASP A 91 56.88 -26.35 7.50
N GLY A 92 56.84 -25.31 6.65
CA GLY A 92 57.31 -25.46 5.26
C GLY A 92 56.46 -24.74 4.20
N GLU A 93 56.88 -23.53 3.85
CA GLU A 93 56.54 -22.87 2.59
C GLU A 93 57.01 -23.70 1.39
N PHE A 94 56.17 -23.88 0.37
CA PHE A 94 56.61 -24.03 -1.02
C PHE A 94 55.57 -23.41 -1.97
N GLU A 95 56.04 -22.56 -2.88
CA GLU A 95 55.23 -21.84 -3.85
C GLU A 95 54.90 -22.65 -5.12
N GLU A 96 53.86 -22.14 -5.81
CA GLU A 96 53.65 -22.15 -7.27
C GLU A 96 53.53 -23.50 -8.03
N SER A 97 52.32 -23.76 -8.57
CA SER A 97 52.14 -24.16 -9.98
C SER A 97 50.69 -24.07 -10.46
N VAL A 98 50.48 -23.10 -11.37
CA VAL A 98 49.53 -23.05 -12.50
C VAL A 98 48.32 -24.00 -12.57
N SER A 99 47.10 -23.44 -12.71
CA SER A 99 46.34 -23.51 -13.98
C SER A 99 44.95 -22.86 -13.94
N ALA A 100 44.75 -21.89 -14.83
CA ALA A 100 43.51 -21.55 -15.55
C ALA A 100 42.15 -21.84 -14.88
N ALA A 101 41.65 -20.89 -14.08
CA ALA A 101 40.22 -20.63 -13.95
C ALA A 101 39.87 -19.36 -14.74
N THR A 102 39.02 -19.48 -15.75
CA THR A 102 38.49 -18.32 -16.49
C THR A 102 37.64 -17.47 -15.54
N VAL A 103 38.21 -16.37 -15.06
CA VAL A 103 37.45 -15.35 -14.34
C VAL A 103 36.48 -14.70 -15.32
N VAL A 104 35.21 -15.09 -15.23
CA VAL A 104 34.12 -14.38 -15.91
C VAL A 104 34.08 -12.99 -15.32
N SER A 105 34.56 -12.01 -16.09
CA SER A 105 34.43 -10.59 -15.80
C SER A 105 32.96 -10.23 -15.71
N VAL A 106 32.41 -10.24 -14.49
CA VAL A 106 31.15 -9.57 -14.21
C VAL A 106 31.43 -8.09 -14.25
N ALA A 107 31.21 -7.50 -15.42
CA ALA A 107 31.35 -6.06 -15.62
C ALA A 107 30.43 -5.33 -14.61
N SER A 108 31.05 -4.66 -13.64
CA SER A 108 30.37 -3.71 -12.77
C SER A 108 29.93 -2.52 -13.62
N ALA A 109 28.74 -2.62 -14.21
CA ALA A 109 28.07 -1.49 -14.83
C ALA A 109 27.87 -0.39 -13.77
N PRO A 110 27.96 0.91 -14.15
CA PRO A 110 27.74 1.99 -13.19
C PRO A 110 26.37 1.81 -12.54
N ALA A 111 26.38 1.60 -11.22
CA ALA A 111 25.20 1.21 -10.45
C ALA A 111 24.16 2.34 -10.46
N THR A 112 23.31 2.33 -11.48
CA THR A 112 22.05 3.07 -11.49
C THR A 112 21.22 2.46 -10.38
N GLY A 113 21.06 3.18 -9.26
CA GLY A 113 20.58 2.62 -8.01
C GLY A 113 19.22 1.93 -8.16
N THR A 114 19.22 0.60 -8.22
CA THR A 114 18.02 -0.24 -8.25
C THR A 114 17.76 -0.78 -6.85
N THR A 115 16.57 -0.54 -6.31
CA THR A 115 16.19 -1.01 -4.98
C THR A 115 15.41 -2.31 -5.09
N THR A 116 15.99 -3.42 -4.66
CA THR A 116 15.32 -4.73 -4.63
C THR A 116 14.87 -5.08 -3.23
N ILE A 117 13.58 -5.38 -3.06
CA ILE A 117 12.95 -5.80 -1.82
C ILE A 117 12.67 -7.31 -1.93
N PRO A 118 13.46 -8.17 -1.26
CA PRO A 118 13.31 -9.62 -1.35
C PRO A 118 12.04 -10.11 -0.64
N ASP A 119 11.64 -11.34 -0.95
CA ASP A 119 10.52 -12.07 -0.34
C ASP A 119 10.58 -12.12 1.20
N THR A 120 11.78 -12.27 1.75
CA THR A 120 12.06 -12.27 3.20
C THR A 120 11.83 -10.93 3.90
N CYS A 121 11.62 -9.83 3.17
CA CYS A 121 11.38 -8.51 3.74
C CYS A 121 9.88 -8.17 3.78
N THR A 122 9.42 -7.72 4.95
CA THR A 122 8.14 -7.02 5.13
C THR A 122 8.41 -5.59 5.52
N ILE A 123 7.97 -4.63 4.70
CA ILE A 123 8.15 -3.19 4.95
C ILE A 123 6.81 -2.58 5.34
N VAL A 124 6.80 -1.78 6.42
CA VAL A 124 5.62 -1.05 6.89
C VAL A 124 5.97 0.42 7.05
N GLY A 125 5.32 1.31 6.31
CA GLY A 125 5.58 2.76 6.36
C GLY A 125 5.60 3.43 4.99
N GLU A 126 6.50 4.40 4.79
CA GLU A 126 6.72 5.09 3.51
C GLU A 126 8.11 4.73 2.96
N ILE A 127 8.16 4.37 1.68
CA ILE A 127 9.37 4.06 0.92
C ILE A 127 9.54 5.14 -0.15
N SER A 128 10.71 5.75 -0.23
CA SER A 128 11.06 6.73 -1.27
C SER A 128 12.40 6.38 -1.94
N ALA A 129 12.38 6.23 -3.26
CA ALA A 129 13.58 5.95 -4.05
C ALA A 129 13.60 6.73 -5.37
N ALA A 130 14.75 7.31 -5.73
CA ALA A 130 14.96 7.98 -7.02
C ALA A 130 15.22 7.01 -8.20
N GLY A 131 15.27 5.71 -7.90
CA GLY A 131 15.58 4.64 -8.85
C GLY A 131 14.42 3.69 -9.09
N ASP A 132 14.69 2.68 -9.90
CA ASP A 132 13.75 1.61 -10.19
C ASP A 132 13.64 0.66 -8.98
N ILE A 133 12.42 0.26 -8.63
CA ILE A 133 12.13 -0.56 -7.45
C ILE A 133 11.61 -1.94 -7.90
N HIS A 134 12.23 -3.01 -7.41
CA HIS A 134 11.78 -4.39 -7.61
C HIS A 134 11.21 -4.92 -6.31
N ILE A 135 9.91 -5.24 -6.29
CA ILE A 135 9.19 -5.69 -5.09
C ILE A 135 8.84 -7.17 -5.25
N THR A 136 9.56 -8.03 -4.51
CA THR A 136 9.28 -9.48 -4.39
C THR A 136 8.71 -9.84 -3.01
N GLY A 137 8.89 -8.98 -2.00
CA GLY A 137 8.35 -9.14 -0.65
C GLY A 137 7.00 -8.46 -0.40
N SER A 138 6.67 -8.31 0.88
CA SER A 138 5.44 -7.68 1.34
C SER A 138 5.66 -6.21 1.70
N VAL A 139 4.85 -5.31 1.16
CA VAL A 139 4.91 -3.87 1.46
C VAL A 139 3.52 -3.40 1.90
N ASN A 140 3.44 -2.76 3.07
CA ASN A 140 2.21 -2.14 3.59
C ASN A 140 2.46 -0.65 3.85
N GLY A 141 1.75 0.21 3.12
CA GLY A 141 1.89 1.66 3.21
C GLY A 141 2.14 2.33 1.86
N LYS A 142 3.04 3.31 1.83
CA LYS A 142 3.21 4.20 0.68
C LYS A 142 4.54 3.98 -0.03
N VAL A 143 4.52 3.81 -1.35
CA VAL A 143 5.71 3.61 -2.19
C VAL A 143 5.81 4.77 -3.16
N ASN A 144 6.94 5.48 -3.16
CA ASN A 144 7.20 6.60 -4.04
C ASN A 144 8.50 6.33 -4.82
N SER A 145 8.38 6.16 -6.14
CA SER A 145 9.50 6.04 -7.07
C SER A 145 9.48 7.18 -8.08
N GLU A 146 10.65 7.72 -8.42
CA GLU A 146 10.77 8.69 -9.51
C GLU A 146 10.73 8.02 -10.90
N LYS A 147 10.90 6.69 -10.98
CA LYS A 147 11.00 5.91 -12.21
C LYS A 147 9.98 4.75 -12.26
N THR A 148 10.48 3.51 -12.33
CA THR A 148 9.67 2.32 -12.56
C THR A 148 9.52 1.48 -11.28
N VAL A 149 8.30 1.05 -10.98
CA VAL A 149 8.04 0.07 -9.92
C VAL A 149 7.61 -1.25 -10.54
N PHE A 150 8.39 -2.30 -10.30
CA PHE A 150 8.13 -3.67 -10.72
C PHE A 150 7.63 -4.50 -9.54
N VAL A 151 6.32 -4.78 -9.48
CA VAL A 151 5.75 -5.75 -8.55
C VAL A 151 5.93 -7.13 -9.15
N GLN A 152 6.85 -7.93 -8.60
CA GLN A 152 7.12 -9.30 -9.03
C GLN A 152 5.98 -10.24 -8.63
N LYS A 153 5.96 -11.45 -9.21
CA LYS A 153 4.90 -12.47 -8.98
C LYS A 153 4.63 -12.82 -7.51
N ASP A 154 5.67 -12.85 -6.68
CA ASP A 154 5.55 -13.15 -5.24
C ASP A 154 5.38 -11.87 -4.39
N GLY A 155 5.48 -10.70 -5.02
CA GLY A 155 5.35 -9.39 -4.40
C GLY A 155 3.90 -9.07 -4.03
N ARG A 156 3.71 -8.57 -2.80
CA ARG A 156 2.41 -8.22 -2.24
C ARG A 156 2.44 -6.79 -1.72
N VAL A 157 1.68 -5.89 -2.34
CA VAL A 157 1.63 -4.47 -1.94
C VAL A 157 0.23 -4.06 -1.52
N GLU A 158 0.11 -3.54 -0.30
CA GLU A 158 -1.13 -2.97 0.25
C GLU A 158 -0.92 -1.50 0.59
N GLY A 159 -1.57 -0.58 -0.13
CA GLY A 159 -1.54 0.85 0.16
C GLY A 159 -1.51 1.74 -1.09
N GLU A 160 -0.58 2.69 -1.15
CA GLU A 160 -0.50 3.70 -2.22
C GLU A 160 0.83 3.62 -2.96
N ILE A 161 0.81 3.41 -4.28
CA ILE A 161 2.00 3.48 -5.14
C ILE A 161 1.95 4.77 -5.97
N ARG A 162 3.06 5.53 -5.95
CA ARG A 162 3.36 6.64 -6.85
C ARG A 162 4.63 6.32 -7.64
N ALA A 163 4.53 6.33 -8.96
CA ALA A 163 5.65 6.06 -9.86
C ALA A 163 5.47 6.77 -11.21
N GLN A 164 6.51 6.85 -12.03
CA GLN A 164 6.33 7.24 -13.43
C GLN A 164 5.66 6.10 -14.22
N ARG A 165 6.13 4.87 -14.01
CA ARG A 165 5.64 3.64 -14.63
C ARG A 165 5.50 2.53 -13.59
N THR A 166 4.41 1.76 -13.62
CA THR A 166 4.20 0.62 -12.71
C THR A 166 3.87 -0.64 -13.49
N GLU A 167 4.60 -1.72 -13.23
CA GLU A 167 4.44 -3.03 -13.86
C GLU A 167 4.06 -4.07 -12.79
N ILE A 168 2.92 -4.74 -12.96
CA ILE A 168 2.26 -5.53 -11.91
C ILE A 168 2.15 -6.99 -12.33
N SER A 169 3.00 -7.83 -11.75
CA SER A 169 3.00 -9.29 -11.94
C SER A 169 2.51 -10.07 -10.72
N GLY A 170 2.42 -9.42 -9.55
CA GLY A 170 1.97 -9.98 -8.26
C GLY A 170 0.62 -9.44 -7.79
N GLU A 171 0.43 -9.32 -6.48
CA GLU A 171 -0.80 -8.82 -5.84
C GLU A 171 -0.63 -7.36 -5.39
N LEU A 172 -1.47 -6.45 -5.92
CA LEU A 172 -1.54 -5.05 -5.50
C LEU A 172 -2.97 -4.71 -5.05
N LYS A 173 -3.08 -4.15 -3.84
CA LYS A 173 -4.32 -3.67 -3.24
C LYS A 173 -4.21 -2.20 -2.82
N GLY A 174 -5.13 -1.36 -3.29
CA GLY A 174 -5.23 0.04 -2.87
C GLY A 174 -5.25 1.06 -4.01
N LEU A 175 -4.38 2.07 -3.95
CA LEU A 175 -4.31 3.17 -4.91
C LEU A 175 -3.00 3.11 -5.70
N CYS A 176 -3.08 3.12 -7.03
CA CYS A 176 -1.92 3.14 -7.92
C CYS A 176 -1.96 4.39 -8.80
N CYS A 177 -1.12 5.39 -8.48
CA CYS A 177 -0.95 6.61 -9.26
C CYS A 177 0.32 6.49 -10.11
N SER A 178 0.20 6.34 -11.43
CA SER A 178 1.35 6.30 -12.34
C SER A 178 0.95 6.72 -13.73
N ARG A 179 1.84 7.35 -14.52
CA ARG A 179 1.47 7.75 -15.89
C ARG A 179 1.14 6.54 -16.75
N GLU A 180 1.99 5.52 -16.71
CA GLU A 180 1.78 4.26 -17.41
C GLU A 180 1.67 3.11 -16.42
N VAL A 181 0.63 2.30 -16.55
CA VAL A 181 0.41 1.08 -15.75
C VAL A 181 0.29 -0.12 -16.68
N ALA A 182 1.08 -1.16 -16.41
CA ALA A 182 1.06 -2.43 -17.12
C ALA A 182 0.74 -3.58 -16.16
N ILE A 183 -0.43 -4.19 -16.30
CA ILE A 183 -0.78 -5.41 -15.56
C ILE A 183 -0.31 -6.60 -16.39
N ASN A 184 0.64 -7.37 -15.88
CA ASN A 184 1.22 -8.54 -16.53
C ASN A 184 0.33 -9.79 -16.39
N ALA A 185 0.73 -10.87 -17.07
CA ALA A 185 0.11 -12.16 -16.91
C ALA A 185 0.12 -12.62 -15.45
N ASN A 186 -1.05 -12.99 -14.94
CA ASN A 186 -1.32 -13.32 -13.53
C ASN A 186 -1.19 -12.17 -12.52
N GLY A 187 -0.90 -10.94 -12.95
CA GLY A 187 -0.99 -9.75 -12.10
C GLY A 187 -2.42 -9.54 -11.59
N PHE A 188 -2.56 -9.27 -10.30
CA PHE A 188 -3.84 -8.99 -9.64
C PHE A 188 -3.82 -7.59 -9.04
N MET A 189 -4.70 -6.72 -9.54
CA MET A 189 -4.94 -5.38 -9.03
C MET A 189 -6.35 -5.28 -8.46
N ASP A 190 -6.50 -4.80 -7.24
CA ASP A 190 -7.78 -4.54 -6.57
C ASP A 190 -7.77 -3.16 -5.90
N GLY A 191 -8.56 -2.22 -6.44
CA GLY A 191 -8.69 -0.87 -5.91
C GLY A 191 -8.85 0.21 -6.98
N THR A 192 -8.12 1.31 -6.86
CA THR A 192 -8.21 2.45 -7.79
C THR A 192 -6.90 2.66 -8.53
N ILE A 193 -6.96 2.81 -9.86
CA ILE A 193 -5.82 3.21 -10.69
C ILE A 193 -6.03 4.64 -11.16
N GLU A 194 -5.04 5.49 -10.99
CA GLU A 194 -4.96 6.85 -11.54
C GLU A 194 -3.81 6.89 -12.55
N CYS A 195 -4.13 6.81 -13.84
CA CYS A 195 -3.14 6.69 -14.92
C CYS A 195 -3.52 7.41 -16.22
N GLU A 196 -2.51 7.72 -17.05
CA GLU A 196 -2.68 8.28 -18.41
C GLU A 196 -2.86 7.14 -19.42
N SER A 197 -2.09 6.06 -19.26
CA SER A 197 -2.14 4.85 -20.07
C SER A 197 -2.25 3.60 -19.19
N LEU A 198 -3.24 2.76 -19.45
CA LEU A 198 -3.45 1.46 -18.80
C LEU A 198 -3.36 0.35 -19.84
N SER A 199 -2.46 -0.60 -19.62
CA SER A 199 -2.34 -1.83 -20.40
C SER A 199 -2.56 -3.05 -19.51
N ILE A 200 -3.29 -4.04 -20.02
CA ILE A 200 -3.61 -5.28 -19.31
C ILE A 200 -3.27 -6.45 -20.24
N ASN A 201 -2.25 -7.21 -19.88
CA ASN A 201 -1.82 -8.40 -20.60
C ASN A 201 -2.78 -9.58 -20.35
N GLN A 202 -2.70 -10.59 -21.21
CA GLN A 202 -3.50 -11.81 -21.07
C GLN A 202 -3.29 -12.44 -19.69
N GLN A 203 -4.36 -12.92 -19.06
CA GLN A 203 -4.39 -13.43 -17.67
C GLN A 203 -4.18 -12.38 -16.56
N GLY A 204 -4.00 -11.11 -16.88
CA GLY A 204 -4.08 -10.02 -15.90
C GLY A 204 -5.50 -9.83 -15.36
N LYS A 205 -5.63 -9.52 -14.07
CA LYS A 205 -6.92 -9.31 -13.39
C LYS A 205 -6.94 -7.92 -12.76
N PHE A 206 -7.96 -7.13 -13.12
CA PHE A 206 -8.22 -5.82 -12.55
C PHE A 206 -9.63 -5.77 -11.93
N TYR A 207 -9.70 -5.35 -10.68
CA TYR A 207 -10.94 -5.11 -9.94
C TYR A 207 -10.94 -3.69 -9.38
N GLY A 208 -12.04 -2.97 -9.55
CA GLY A 208 -12.24 -1.62 -9.00
C GLY A 208 -12.40 -0.55 -10.08
N GLN A 209 -11.73 0.60 -9.92
CA GLN A 209 -12.02 1.83 -10.70
C GLN A 209 -10.76 2.44 -11.34
N SER A 210 -10.83 2.77 -12.62
CA SER A 210 -9.81 3.55 -13.32
C SER A 210 -10.23 5.02 -13.42
N LYS A 211 -9.32 5.93 -13.07
CA LYS A 211 -9.45 7.38 -13.20
C LYS A 211 -8.32 7.94 -14.06
N PRO A 212 -8.53 9.08 -14.74
CA PRO A 212 -7.44 9.77 -15.43
C PRO A 212 -6.40 10.28 -14.41
N TYR A 213 -5.12 10.17 -14.76
CA TYR A 213 -4.03 10.74 -13.97
C TYR A 213 -4.16 12.26 -13.89
N LYS A 214 -4.30 12.79 -12.67
CA LYS A 214 -4.39 14.23 -12.44
C LYS A 214 -3.02 14.80 -12.10
N THR A 215 -2.31 15.30 -13.11
CA THR A 215 -1.13 16.14 -12.86
C THR A 215 -1.59 17.45 -12.20
N GLU A 216 -1.04 17.80 -11.03
CA GLU A 216 -1.42 19.01 -10.26
C GLU A 216 -1.15 20.36 -10.97
N ARG A 217 -0.63 20.34 -12.21
CA ARG A 217 -0.37 21.53 -13.05
C ARG A 217 -1.56 22.00 -13.88
N GLU A 218 -2.66 21.25 -13.98
CA GLU A 218 -3.75 21.53 -14.95
C GLU A 218 -5.05 22.08 -14.34
N GLN A 219 -5.02 22.62 -13.11
CA GLN A 219 -6.24 23.17 -12.48
C GLN A 219 -6.62 24.60 -12.91
N GLU A 220 -5.83 25.29 -13.73
CA GLU A 220 -6.14 26.66 -14.19
C GLU A 220 -6.71 26.78 -15.62
N SER A 221 -6.63 25.76 -16.48
CA SER A 221 -6.93 25.91 -17.92
C SER A 221 -8.35 25.52 -18.35
N ASN A 222 -9.08 24.73 -17.56
CA ASN A 222 -10.27 24.01 -18.07
C ASN A 222 -11.63 24.69 -17.79
N VAL A 223 -11.65 25.99 -17.47
CA VAL A 223 -12.89 26.76 -17.19
C VAL A 223 -13.43 27.51 -18.44
N VAL A 224 -12.62 27.70 -19.49
CA VAL A 224 -12.93 28.65 -20.58
C VAL A 224 -13.53 28.00 -21.84
N LYS A 225 -13.75 26.67 -21.87
CA LYS A 225 -14.17 25.96 -23.10
C LYS A 225 -15.64 25.57 -23.23
N SER A 226 -16.52 26.11 -22.38
CA SER A 226 -17.97 25.95 -22.50
C SER A 226 -18.71 27.29 -22.50
N PHE A 227 -18.59 28.06 -23.58
CA PHE A 227 -19.61 28.99 -24.11
C PHE A 227 -19.08 29.65 -25.40
N ALA A 228 -19.24 28.95 -26.52
CA ALA A 228 -19.05 29.49 -27.87
C ALA A 228 -20.20 29.02 -28.75
N GLU A 229 -21.34 29.69 -28.60
CA GLU A 229 -22.52 29.47 -29.44
C GLU A 229 -22.22 30.02 -30.86
N PRO A 230 -22.53 29.29 -31.94
CA PRO A 230 -22.15 29.71 -33.28
C PRO A 230 -22.98 30.92 -33.73
N VAL A 231 -22.32 32.05 -33.96
CA VAL A 231 -22.94 33.23 -34.58
C VAL A 231 -23.30 32.91 -36.02
N ILE A 232 -24.59 32.73 -36.30
CA ILE A 232 -25.13 32.56 -37.66
C ILE A 232 -25.75 33.87 -38.13
N ALA A 233 -25.00 34.58 -38.98
CA ALA A 233 -25.48 35.57 -39.95
C ALA A 233 -24.35 35.76 -40.99
N PRO A 234 -24.63 36.18 -42.25
CA PRO A 234 -25.90 36.69 -42.77
C PRO A 234 -26.42 35.94 -44.01
N SER A 235 -27.73 36.07 -44.28
CA SER A 235 -28.29 35.88 -45.62
C SER A 235 -28.95 37.17 -46.08
N GLN A 236 -28.37 37.80 -47.10
CA GLN A 236 -29.02 38.90 -47.82
C GLN A 236 -30.15 38.31 -48.67
N ASP A 237 -31.37 38.80 -48.49
CA ASP A 237 -32.40 38.70 -49.53
C ASP A 237 -33.10 40.06 -49.68
N PHE A 238 -32.68 40.77 -50.70
CA PHE A 238 -33.31 41.99 -51.18
C PHE A 238 -34.31 41.60 -52.26
N HIS A 239 -35.62 41.74 -52.00
CA HIS A 239 -36.59 41.91 -53.08
C HIS A 239 -37.82 42.68 -52.63
N LEU A 240 -38.08 43.81 -53.30
CA LEU A 240 -39.33 44.56 -53.19
C LEU A 240 -40.49 43.80 -53.83
N ARG A 241 -41.66 43.87 -53.18
CA ARG A 241 -43.06 43.82 -53.68
C ARG A 241 -43.99 43.68 -52.46
N ASP A 242 -45.13 44.33 -52.35
CA ASP A 242 -45.69 45.42 -53.16
C ASP A 242 -46.66 46.25 -52.29
N THR A 243 -47.05 47.43 -52.77
CA THR A 243 -48.03 48.30 -52.10
C THR A 243 -49.48 47.89 -52.36
N ALA A 244 -50.36 48.16 -51.38
CA ALA A 244 -51.82 48.27 -51.47
C ALA A 244 -52.64 47.00 -51.81
N GLN A 245 -53.49 46.55 -50.87
CA GLN A 245 -54.88 47.04 -50.72
C GLN A 245 -55.44 46.72 -49.33
#